data_AF-A0A4Y2KZJ1-F1
#
_entry.id   AF-A0A4Y2KZJ1-F1
#
_cell.length_a   1.000
_cell.length_b   1.000
_cell.length_c   1.000
_cell.angle_alpha   90.00
_cell.angle_beta   90.00
_cell.angle_gamma   90.00
#
_symmetry.space_group_name_H-M   'P 1'
#
loop_
_entity.id
_entity.type
_entity.pdbx_description
1 polymer ?
#
loop_
_entity_poly.entity_id
_entity_poly.type
_entity_poly.pdbx_seq_one_letter_code
_entity_poly.pdbx_strand_id
1 'polypeptide(L)'
;MTTVLADCGSVINSRPLTYLCEDETVKPISPSMFLQDSIFLHECSVPDIDQVGQTYLRKRLKCKESLLKSLRKIFRYSYLTKEPKKKKLCPTVAVGDIVLVGADNSKRINWPLGCITEVIPGKDGCVRLVKVRTKH
;
A
#
# COMPACT_ATOMS: atom_id res chain seq x y z
N MET A 1 -19.06 -15.38 -3.99
CA MET A 1 -17.95 -15.44 -4.98
C MET A 1 -17.60 -14.03 -5.46
N THR A 2 -16.53 -13.43 -4.97
CA THR A 2 -15.97 -12.20 -5.55
C THR A 2 -15.20 -12.56 -6.83
N THR A 3 -15.45 -11.84 -7.92
CA THR A 3 -14.75 -12.08 -9.20
C THR A 3 -13.29 -11.63 -9.10
N VAL A 4 -12.42 -12.10 -10.00
CA VAL A 4 -11.02 -11.65 -10.05
C VAL A 4 -10.92 -10.13 -10.13
N LEU A 5 -11.85 -9.47 -10.83
CA LEU A 5 -11.92 -8.02 -10.93
C LEU A 5 -12.29 -7.35 -9.60
N ALA A 6 -13.18 -7.94 -8.82
CA ALA A 6 -13.53 -7.43 -7.48
C ALA A 6 -12.33 -7.53 -6.52
N ASP A 7 -11.58 -8.63 -6.56
CA ASP A 7 -10.33 -8.77 -5.78
C ASP A 7 -9.29 -7.72 -6.20
N CYS A 8 -9.16 -7.48 -7.51
CA CYS A 8 -8.23 -6.47 -8.04
C CYS A 8 -8.65 -5.04 -7.63
N GLY A 9 -9.94 -4.73 -7.72
CA GLY A 9 -10.50 -3.46 -7.28
C GLY A 9 -10.28 -3.24 -5.78
N SER A 10 -10.48 -4.27 -4.96
CA SER A 10 -10.21 -4.23 -3.51
C SER A 10 -8.75 -3.87 -3.21
N VAL A 11 -7.80 -4.53 -3.88
CA VAL A 11 -6.36 -4.25 -3.70
C VAL A 11 -5.98 -2.83 -4.15
N ILE A 12 -6.57 -2.33 -5.23
CA ILE A 12 -6.33 -0.96 -5.70
C ILE A 12 -6.92 0.05 -4.71
N ASN A 13 -8.13 -0.22 -4.21
CA ASN A 13 -8.85 0.64 -3.29
C ASN A 13 -8.33 0.59 -1.86
N SER A 14 -7.58 -0.44 -1.46
CA SER A 14 -6.89 -0.49 -0.17
C SER A 14 -5.61 0.34 -0.15
N ARG A 15 -5.19 0.92 -1.29
CA ARG A 15 -3.96 1.71 -1.36
C ARG A 15 -4.13 3.04 -0.61
N PRO A 16 -3.16 3.49 0.21
CA PRO A 16 -3.21 4.82 0.82
C PRO A 16 -3.30 5.93 -0.24
N LEU A 17 -4.24 6.86 -0.09
CA LEU A 17 -4.30 8.16 -0.77
C LEU A 17 -3.39 9.17 -0.07
N THR A 18 -3.56 9.27 1.25
CA THR A 18 -2.80 10.15 2.12
C THR A 18 -2.60 9.46 3.47
N TYR A 19 -1.74 10.02 4.30
CA TYR A 19 -1.55 9.55 5.66
C TYR A 19 -1.88 10.70 6.61
N LEU A 20 -2.55 10.38 7.71
CA LEU A 20 -2.76 11.32 8.80
C LEU A 20 -1.74 11.05 9.89
N CYS A 21 -1.20 12.13 10.44
CA CYS A 21 -0.39 12.14 11.65
C CYS A 21 -1.19 12.92 12.69
N GLU A 22 -1.97 12.21 13.51
CA GLU A 22 -2.77 12.77 14.60
C GLU A 22 -2.29 12.16 15.92
N ASP A 23 -1.92 13.03 16.86
CA ASP A 23 -1.38 12.92 18.22
C ASP A 23 -0.50 11.71 18.59
N GLU A 24 -0.87 10.49 18.22
CA GLU A 24 -0.13 9.25 18.54
C GLU A 24 -0.12 8.19 17.42
N THR A 25 -0.91 8.36 16.35
CA THR A 25 -1.06 7.31 15.34
C THR A 25 -0.86 7.82 13.92
N VAL A 26 0.08 7.18 13.19
CA VAL A 26 0.13 7.30 11.74
C VAL A 26 -0.86 6.31 11.14
N LYS A 27 -1.90 6.82 10.46
CA LYS A 27 -2.92 5.99 9.80
C LYS A 27 -3.04 6.40 8.32
N PRO A 28 -2.90 5.45 7.37
CA PRO A 28 -3.22 5.73 5.97
C PRO A 28 -4.73 5.90 5.80
N ILE A 29 -5.14 6.91 5.04
CA ILE A 29 -6.47 7.00 4.47
C ILE A 29 -6.43 6.36 3.08
N SER A 30 -7.21 5.31 2.83
CA SER A 30 -7.33 4.67 1.51
C SER A 30 -8.69 5.00 0.86
N PRO A 31 -8.83 4.89 -0.48
CA PRO A 31 -10.13 5.05 -1.15
C PRO A 31 -11.20 4.14 -0.56
N SER A 32 -10.82 2.92 -0.15
CA SER A 32 -11.73 1.97 0.48
C SER A 32 -12.40 2.56 1.72
N MET A 33 -11.70 3.39 2.51
CA MET A 33 -12.29 4.02 3.70
C MET A 33 -13.43 4.97 3.37
N PHE A 34 -13.44 5.57 2.17
CA PHE A 34 -14.54 6.43 1.70
C PHE A 34 -15.63 5.66 0.97
N LEU A 35 -15.28 4.53 0.35
CA LEU A 35 -16.22 3.67 -0.36
C LEU A 35 -16.97 2.72 0.60
N GLN A 36 -16.46 2.51 1.82
CA GLN A 36 -16.96 1.53 2.78
C GLN A 36 -18.03 2.04 3.74
N ASP A 37 -18.46 3.30 3.65
CA ASP A 37 -19.54 3.81 4.51
C ASP A 37 -20.93 3.23 4.17
N SER A 38 -21.08 2.41 3.12
CA SER A 38 -22.40 1.86 2.78
C SER A 38 -22.43 0.56 1.95
N ILE A 39 -21.44 -0.32 2.00
CA ILE A 39 -21.57 -1.67 1.38
C ILE A 39 -20.66 -2.70 2.09
N PHE A 40 -21.27 -3.39 3.05
CA PHE A 40 -21.05 -4.78 3.40
C PHE A 40 -19.72 -5.22 4.03
N LEU A 41 -19.75 -5.31 5.37
CA LEU A 41 -19.36 -6.52 6.10
C LEU A 41 -20.22 -7.72 5.65
N HIS A 42 -20.18 -8.10 4.37
CA HIS A 42 -20.76 -9.38 3.99
C HIS A 42 -19.77 -10.45 4.41
N GLU A 43 -20.11 -11.16 5.49
CA GLU A 43 -19.83 -12.58 5.58
C GLU A 43 -20.05 -13.17 4.19
N CYS A 44 -18.93 -13.50 3.55
CA CYS A 44 -18.96 -14.23 2.30
C CYS A 44 -19.46 -15.62 2.68
N SER A 45 -20.79 -15.82 2.64
CA SER A 45 -21.34 -17.16 2.68
C SER A 45 -20.68 -17.95 1.55
N VAL A 46 -19.98 -19.00 1.94
CA VAL A 46 -19.39 -19.95 1.00
C VAL A 46 -20.58 -20.68 0.39
N PRO A 47 -20.86 -20.55 -0.92
CA PRO A 47 -21.89 -21.38 -1.52
C PRO A 47 -21.43 -22.83 -1.41
N ASP A 48 -22.29 -23.75 -0.96
CA ASP A 48 -21.99 -25.18 -0.95
C ASP A 48 -21.64 -25.62 -2.37
N ILE A 49 -20.40 -26.08 -2.55
CA ILE A 49 -19.83 -26.44 -3.86
C ILE A 49 -19.87 -27.97 -4.01
N ASP A 50 -21.03 -28.59 -3.82
CA ASP A 50 -21.16 -30.05 -3.93
C ASP A 50 -21.25 -30.55 -5.38
N GLN A 51 -21.18 -29.66 -6.38
CA GLN A 51 -21.30 -30.02 -7.80
C GLN A 51 -20.13 -29.61 -8.70
N VAL A 52 -19.00 -29.12 -8.15
CA VAL A 52 -17.90 -28.66 -9.01
C VAL A 52 -16.73 -29.65 -9.01
N GLY A 53 -16.53 -30.30 -10.17
CA GLY A 53 -15.41 -31.22 -10.38
C GLY A 53 -14.04 -30.57 -10.19
N GLN A 54 -13.10 -31.31 -9.59
CA GLN A 54 -11.74 -30.86 -9.29
C GLN A 54 -11.00 -30.24 -10.49
N THR A 55 -11.23 -30.75 -11.70
CA THR A 55 -10.65 -30.25 -12.95
C THR A 55 -11.14 -28.84 -13.30
N TYR A 56 -12.42 -28.53 -13.06
CA TYR A 56 -12.97 -27.19 -13.29
C TYR A 56 -12.39 -26.18 -12.29
N LEU A 57 -12.33 -26.54 -11.00
CA LEU A 57 -11.72 -25.69 -9.96
C LEU A 57 -10.25 -25.41 -10.27
N ARG A 58 -9.47 -26.43 -10.63
CA ARG A 58 -8.06 -26.25 -11.05
C ARG A 58 -7.91 -25.34 -12.26
N LYS A 59 -8.77 -25.49 -13.29
CA LYS A 59 -8.76 -24.60 -14.47
C LYS A 59 -9.06 -23.14 -14.07
N ARG A 60 -10.07 -22.92 -13.22
CA ARG A 60 -10.41 -21.57 -12.72
C ARG A 60 -9.30 -20.96 -11.88
N LEU A 61 -8.68 -21.71 -10.98
CA LEU A 61 -7.54 -21.24 -10.18
C LEU A 61 -6.36 -20.84 -11.08
N LYS A 62 -6.00 -21.68 -12.07
CA LYS A 62 -4.96 -21.35 -13.05
C LYS A 62 -5.29 -20.08 -13.84
N CYS A 63 -6.55 -19.90 -14.25
CA CYS A 63 -7.01 -18.69 -14.93
C CYS A 63 -6.87 -17.44 -14.02
N LYS A 64 -7.32 -17.53 -12.76
CA LYS A 64 -7.17 -16.47 -11.75
C LYS A 64 -5.70 -16.09 -11.54
N GLU A 65 -4.82 -17.07 -11.36
CA GLU A 65 -3.39 -16.83 -11.21
C GLU A 65 -2.77 -16.15 -12.43
N SER A 66 -3.15 -16.57 -13.65
CA SER A 66 -2.67 -15.97 -14.90
C SER A 66 -3.10 -14.50 -15.02
N LEU A 67 -4.38 -14.20 -14.75
CA LEU A 67 -4.89 -12.83 -14.75
C LEU A 67 -4.18 -11.96 -13.71
N LEU A 68 -3.96 -12.46 -12.49
CA LEU A 68 -3.22 -11.75 -11.45
C LEU A 68 -1.76 -11.47 -11.86
N LYS A 69 -1.10 -12.44 -12.52
CA LYS A 69 0.27 -12.25 -13.05
C LYS A 69 0.30 -11.13 -14.11
N SER A 70 -0.64 -11.15 -15.05
CA SER A 70 -0.76 -10.12 -16.10
C SER A 70 -1.03 -8.74 -15.51
N LEU A 71 -1.97 -8.64 -14.57
CA LEU A 71 -2.25 -7.38 -13.88
C LEU A 71 -1.02 -6.85 -13.15
N ARG A 72 -0.32 -7.69 -12.38
CA ARG A 72 0.92 -7.28 -11.69
C ARG A 72 1.97 -6.76 -12.67
N LYS A 73 2.10 -7.36 -13.84
CA LYS A 73 3.02 -6.91 -14.89
C LYS A 73 2.64 -5.53 -15.41
N ILE A 74 1.37 -5.35 -15.82
CA ILE A 74 0.86 -4.07 -16.31
C ILE A 74 0.99 -2.99 -15.24
N PHE A 75 0.61 -3.30 -14.00
CA PHE A 75 0.69 -2.36 -12.88
C PHE A 75 2.12 -1.90 -12.62
N ARG A 76 3.09 -2.83 -12.55
CA ARG A 76 4.50 -2.45 -12.40
C ARG A 76 4.97 -1.55 -13.54
N TYR A 77 4.68 -1.93 -14.79
CA TYR A 77 5.14 -1.20 -15.95
C TYR A 77 4.49 0.20 -16.08
N SER A 78 3.18 0.32 -15.89
CA SER A 78 2.47 1.59 -16.07
C SER A 78 2.58 2.52 -14.86
N TYR A 79 2.62 1.99 -13.64
CA TYR A 79 2.58 2.81 -12.43
C TYR A 79 3.93 3.01 -11.77
N LEU A 80 4.82 2.00 -11.74
CA LEU A 80 6.12 2.11 -11.04
C LEU A 80 7.24 2.63 -11.93
N THR A 81 7.09 2.54 -13.26
CA THR A 81 8.09 3.04 -14.22
C THR A 81 7.96 4.55 -14.48
N LYS A 82 7.03 5.25 -13.81
CA LYS A 82 7.05 6.72 -13.78
C LYS A 82 8.36 7.17 -13.13
N GLU A 83 9.07 8.07 -13.83
CA GLU A 83 10.49 8.37 -13.66
C GLU A 83 11.02 8.34 -12.22
N PRO A 84 12.26 7.86 -12.01
CA PRO A 84 12.96 8.16 -10.77
C PRO A 84 13.10 9.67 -10.67
N LYS A 85 12.33 10.31 -9.78
CA LYS A 85 12.57 11.70 -9.39
C LYS A 85 14.04 11.79 -9.05
N LYS A 86 14.79 12.63 -9.79
CA LYS A 86 16.22 12.87 -9.53
C LYS A 86 16.38 13.06 -8.02
N LYS A 87 17.30 12.31 -7.41
CA LYS A 87 17.63 12.51 -5.98
C LYS A 87 18.01 13.97 -5.83
N LYS A 88 17.15 14.76 -5.18
CA LYS A 88 17.45 16.16 -4.89
C LYS A 88 18.70 16.19 -4.01
N LEU A 89 19.64 17.07 -4.33
CA LEU A 89 20.88 17.21 -3.57
C LEU A 89 20.59 17.58 -2.10
N CYS A 90 19.54 18.40 -1.88
CA CYS A 90 18.98 18.67 -0.57
C CYS A 90 17.48 18.30 -0.58
N PRO A 91 17.08 17.26 0.18
CA PRO A 91 15.68 16.85 0.25
C PRO A 91 14.88 17.92 1.02
N THR A 92 13.79 18.38 0.41
CA THR A 92 12.80 19.24 1.07
C THR A 92 11.93 18.35 1.95
N VAL A 93 12.17 18.38 3.24
CA VAL A 93 11.46 17.58 4.25
C VAL A 93 11.00 18.52 5.36
N ALA A 94 9.74 18.40 5.76
CA ALA A 94 9.13 19.25 6.77
C ALA A 94 8.65 18.43 7.98
N VAL A 95 8.46 19.13 9.11
CA VAL A 95 7.75 18.57 10.26
C VAL A 95 6.32 18.24 9.85
N GLY A 96 5.84 17.06 10.23
CA GLY A 96 4.53 16.53 9.83
C GLY A 96 4.56 15.63 8.59
N ASP A 97 5.67 15.61 7.82
CA ASP A 97 5.81 14.69 6.70
C ASP A 97 5.84 13.23 7.17
N ILE A 98 5.19 12.36 6.41
CA ILE A 98 5.09 10.93 6.70
C ILE A 98 6.02 10.14 5.79
N VAL A 99 6.86 9.33 6.40
CA VAL A 99 7.97 8.61 5.76
C VAL A 99 7.93 7.12 6.11
N LEU A 100 8.56 6.31 5.25
CA LEU A 100 8.86 4.91 5.56
C LEU A 100 10.28 4.84 6.15
N VAL A 101 10.41 4.28 7.35
CA VAL A 101 11.71 4.10 8.00
C VAL A 101 12.30 2.76 7.55
N GLY A 102 13.28 2.83 6.67
CA GLY A 102 13.94 1.63 6.15
C GLY A 102 15.09 1.16 7.04
N ALA A 103 15.18 -0.15 7.23
CA ALA A 103 16.34 -0.82 7.80
C ALA A 103 16.86 -1.88 6.82
N ASP A 104 18.18 -1.99 6.68
CA ASP A 104 18.83 -2.87 5.69
C ASP A 104 18.47 -4.36 5.85
N ASN A 105 18.10 -4.76 7.07
CA ASN A 105 17.69 -6.11 7.41
C ASN A 105 16.20 -6.42 7.14
N SER A 106 15.43 -5.45 6.60
CA SER A 106 13.98 -5.58 6.46
C SER A 106 13.51 -5.34 5.02
N LYS A 107 12.58 -6.19 4.56
CA LYS A 107 11.91 -5.97 3.27
C LYS A 107 11.12 -4.67 3.34
N ARG A 108 11.10 -3.90 2.24
CA ARG A 108 10.37 -2.61 2.15
C ARG A 108 8.90 -2.67 2.58
N ILE A 109 8.23 -3.81 2.38
CA ILE A 109 6.84 -4.03 2.80
C ILE A 109 6.67 -4.03 4.33
N ASN A 110 7.74 -4.28 5.07
CA ASN A 110 7.77 -4.31 6.53
C ASN A 110 8.35 -3.01 7.12
N TRP A 111 8.67 -2.01 6.31
CA TRP A 111 9.19 -0.74 6.82
C TRP A 111 8.09 0.00 7.57
N PRO A 112 8.28 0.36 8.85
CA PRO A 112 7.28 1.10 9.59
C PRO A 112 7.08 2.50 9.00
N LEU A 113 5.84 2.96 9.07
CA LEU A 113 5.51 4.36 8.82
C LEU A 113 5.90 5.19 10.04
N GLY A 114 6.45 6.37 9.78
CA GLY A 114 6.79 7.34 10.81
C GLY A 114 6.44 8.76 10.37
N CYS A 115 6.22 9.62 11.34
CA CYS A 115 5.92 11.03 11.16
C CYS A 115 7.10 11.86 11.67
N ILE A 116 7.55 12.84 10.90
CA ILE A 116 8.69 13.67 11.26
C ILE A 116 8.25 14.69 12.31
N THR A 117 8.87 14.64 13.48
CA THR A 117 8.57 15.57 14.58
C THR A 117 9.52 16.75 14.62
N GLU A 118 10.78 16.52 14.24
CA GLU A 118 11.82 17.54 14.26
C GLU A 118 12.76 17.36 13.07
N VAL A 119 13.21 18.48 12.51
CA VAL A 119 14.13 18.54 11.38
C VAL A 119 15.41 19.23 11.84
N ILE A 120 16.56 18.56 11.70
CA ILE A 120 17.85 19.07 12.14
C ILE A 120 18.71 19.34 10.89
N PRO A 121 18.83 20.62 10.46
CA PRO A 121 19.66 20.98 9.32
C PRO A 121 21.15 20.92 9.68
N GLY A 122 21.97 20.60 8.67
CA GLY A 122 23.43 20.71 8.78
C GLY A 122 23.90 22.17 8.72
N LYS A 123 25.22 22.37 8.86
CA LYS A 123 25.86 23.70 8.79
C LYS A 123 25.63 24.43 7.47
N ASP A 124 25.36 23.70 6.40
CA ASP A 124 25.05 24.20 5.06
C ASP A 124 23.54 24.45 4.83
N GLY A 125 22.71 24.30 5.87
CA GLY A 125 21.25 24.46 5.79
C GLY A 125 20.51 23.25 5.22
N CYS A 126 21.21 22.20 4.77
CA CYS A 126 20.57 21.01 4.22
C CYS A 126 20.22 19.98 5.30
N VAL A 127 18.98 19.50 5.26
CA VAL A 127 18.44 18.51 6.20
C VAL A 127 19.11 17.16 5.98
N ARG A 128 19.81 16.67 7.00
CA ARG A 128 20.44 15.33 7.01
C ARG A 128 19.91 14.42 8.11
N LEU A 129 19.40 15.00 9.19
CA LEU A 129 18.89 14.28 10.34
C LEU A 129 17.46 14.73 10.61
N VAL A 130 16.59 13.76 10.88
CA VAL A 130 15.20 14.01 11.26
C VAL A 130 14.86 13.10 12.43
N LYS A 131 14.07 13.62 13.37
CA LYS A 131 13.48 12.82 14.43
C LYS A 131 12.13 12.32 13.94
N VAL A 132 11.93 11.01 14.03
CA VAL A 132 10.74 10.35 13.51
C VAL A 132 10.01 9.69 14.66
N ARG A 133 8.71 9.91 14.74
CA ARG A 133 7.79 9.19 15.62
C ARG A 133 7.18 8.02 14.86
N THR A 134 7.40 6.81 15.36
CA THR A 134 6.81 5.57 14.85
C THR A 134 5.68 5.09 15.77
N LYS A 135 4.88 4.14 15.31
CA LYS A 135 3.78 3.52 16.08
C LYS A 135 4.24 2.54 17.18
N HIS A 136 5.50 2.61 17.56
CA HIS A 136 6.19 1.84 18.59
C HIS A 136 7.24 2.72 19.24
#